data_AF-A0A2G5T8S3-F1
#
_entry.id   AF-A0A2G5T8S3-F1
#
_cell.length_a   1.000
_cell.length_b   1.000
_cell.length_c   1.000
_cell.angle_alpha   90.00
_cell.angle_beta   90.00
_cell.angle_gamma   90.00
#
_symmetry.space_group_name_H-M   'P 1'
#
loop_
_entity.id
_entity.type
_entity.pdbx_description
1 polymer ?
#
loop_
_entity_poly.entity_id
_entity_poly.type
_entity_poly.pdbx_seq_one_letter_code
_entity_poly.pdbx_strand_id
1 'polypeptide(L)'
;MHLEIVVQGPKSVDHVLERIEVFLETVRTEIEEMPLEEFVKQVSGVISELEMKPKTLTDRFDLFWDEIESRQYDFADQENEVKVLISIKKKDVLAFYDRKIRKDAPERRKLAILVHPKNEDQEKIEEIIKKNAEMGRKEKEIKDVDELRQFLPFYGFPIPAIDLKPIGIDPLEHKEPSIPEPE
;
A
#
# COMPACT_ATOMS: atom_id res chain seq x y z
N MET A 1 -0.91 -2.28 1.75
CA MET A 1 0.13 -1.32 1.29
C MET A 1 0.00 -1.06 -0.20
N HIS A 2 0.05 0.22 -0.58
CA HIS A 2 0.10 0.70 -1.96
C HIS A 2 1.13 1.84 -2.05
N LEU A 3 1.62 2.11 -3.26
CA LEU A 3 2.40 3.32 -3.55
C LEU A 3 1.43 4.37 -4.10
N GLU A 4 1.35 5.51 -3.43
CA GLU A 4 0.53 6.64 -3.85
C GLU A 4 1.41 7.82 -4.26
N ILE A 5 1.10 8.43 -5.39
CA ILE A 5 1.79 9.62 -5.90
C ILE A 5 0.72 10.65 -6.23
N VAL A 6 0.71 11.75 -5.49
CA VAL A 6 -0.22 12.87 -5.69
C VAL A 6 0.56 14.05 -6.24
N VAL A 7 0.13 14.57 -7.40
CA VAL A 7 0.75 15.73 -8.06
C VAL A 7 -0.33 16.73 -8.41
N GLN A 8 -0.15 17.98 -7.99
CA GLN A 8 -1.00 19.09 -8.37
C GLN A 8 -0.14 20.14 -9.08
N GLY A 9 -0.54 20.54 -10.28
CA GLY A 9 0.20 21.54 -11.04
C GLY A 9 -0.50 22.02 -12.31
N PRO A 10 0.07 23.01 -13.01
CA PRO A 10 -0.53 23.62 -14.19
C PRO A 10 -0.25 22.84 -15.50
N LYS A 11 0.44 21.70 -15.41
CA LYS A 11 0.84 20.89 -16.58
C LYS A 11 -0.29 19.94 -16.96
N SER A 12 -0.30 19.53 -18.23
CA SER A 12 -1.26 18.54 -18.71
C SER A 12 -1.07 17.18 -18.02
N VAL A 13 -2.17 16.44 -17.92
CA VAL A 13 -2.21 15.15 -17.25
C VAL A 13 -1.26 14.13 -17.89
N ASP A 14 -1.25 14.03 -19.22
CA ASP A 14 -0.36 13.13 -19.94
C ASP A 14 1.12 13.39 -19.63
N HIS A 15 1.49 14.67 -19.51
CA HIS A 15 2.85 15.06 -19.16
C HIS A 15 3.23 14.58 -17.76
N VAL A 16 2.31 14.75 -16.80
CA VAL A 16 2.55 14.32 -15.41
C VAL A 16 2.65 12.80 -15.34
N LEU A 17 1.77 12.05 -16.02
CA LEU A 17 1.83 10.59 -16.06
C LEU A 17 3.13 10.08 -16.65
N GLU A 18 3.58 10.66 -17.78
CA GLU A 18 4.87 10.29 -18.37
C GLU A 18 6.05 10.59 -17.44
N ARG A 19 6.02 11.74 -16.77
CA ARG A 19 7.06 12.10 -15.78
C ARG A 19 7.08 11.17 -14.58
N ILE A 20 5.93 10.69 -14.12
CA ILE A 20 5.85 9.69 -13.05
C ILE A 20 6.51 8.39 -13.50
N GLU A 21 6.24 7.91 -14.73
CA GLU A 21 6.90 6.69 -15.24
C GLU A 21 8.43 6.86 -15.34
N VAL A 22 8.91 8.02 -15.81
CA VAL A 22 10.34 8.33 -15.85
C VAL A 22 10.93 8.37 -14.43
N PHE A 23 10.23 9.00 -13.49
CA PHE A 23 10.66 9.05 -12.09
C PHE A 23 10.79 7.66 -11.48
N LEU A 24 9.85 6.76 -11.73
CA LEU A 24 9.92 5.38 -11.24
C LEU A 24 11.15 4.64 -11.81
N GLU A 25 11.46 4.81 -13.09
CA GLU A 25 12.67 4.20 -13.69
C GLU A 25 13.96 4.79 -13.10
N THR A 26 13.99 6.10 -12.83
CA THR A 26 15.11 6.73 -12.13
C THR A 26 15.28 6.15 -10.73
N VAL A 27 14.20 6.03 -9.94
CA VAL A 27 14.25 5.46 -8.59
C VAL A 27 14.75 4.01 -8.61
N ARG A 28 14.33 3.21 -9.60
CA ARG A 28 14.86 1.84 -9.78
C ARG A 28 16.39 1.87 -9.95
N THR A 29 16.87 2.75 -10.83
CA THR A 29 18.30 2.91 -11.12
C THR A 29 19.08 3.38 -9.89
N GLU A 30 18.54 4.34 -9.15
CA GLU A 30 19.12 4.83 -7.90
C GLU A 30 19.24 3.71 -6.86
N ILE A 31 18.22 2.86 -6.69
CA ILE A 31 18.28 1.70 -5.77
C ILE A 31 19.34 0.69 -6.24
N GLU A 32 19.47 0.47 -7.55
CA GLU A 32 20.47 -0.46 -8.11
C GLU A 32 21.90 0.04 -7.86
N GLU A 33 22.15 1.32 -8.14
CA GLU A 33 23.46 1.97 -8.00
C GLU A 33 23.83 2.31 -6.56
N MET A 34 22.85 2.36 -5.64
CA MET A 34 23.05 2.68 -4.22
C MET A 34 24.10 1.76 -3.57
N PRO A 35 25.13 2.34 -2.91
CA PRO A 35 26.09 1.58 -2.11
C PRO A 35 25.42 0.80 -0.97
N LEU A 36 26.02 -0.30 -0.55
CA LEU A 36 25.44 -1.14 0.52
C LEU A 36 25.35 -0.38 1.84
N GLU A 37 26.32 0.48 2.12
CA GLU A 37 26.37 1.31 3.33
C GLU A 37 25.20 2.29 3.39
N GLU A 38 24.86 2.89 2.25
CA GLU A 38 23.71 3.80 2.14
C GLU A 38 22.40 3.04 2.26
N PHE A 39 22.29 1.86 1.63
CA PHE A 39 21.11 1.00 1.78
C PHE A 39 20.86 0.62 3.24
N VAL A 40 21.91 0.19 3.96
CA VAL A 40 21.81 -0.13 5.39
C VAL A 40 21.36 1.10 6.18
N LYS A 41 21.89 2.28 5.87
CA LYS A 41 21.46 3.53 6.51
C LYS A 41 19.99 3.84 6.27
N GLN A 42 19.47 3.63 5.06
CA GLN A 42 18.04 3.81 4.75
C GLN A 42 17.18 2.83 5.56
N VAL A 43 17.55 1.54 5.57
CA VAL A 43 16.85 0.52 6.37
C VAL A 43 16.87 0.86 7.86
N SER A 44 18.01 1.28 8.40
CA SER A 44 18.11 1.72 9.80
C SER A 44 17.26 2.96 10.10
N GLY A 45 17.11 3.88 9.13
CA GLY A 45 16.23 5.03 9.24
C GLY A 45 14.76 4.61 9.40
N VAL A 46 14.29 3.70 8.55
CA VAL A 46 12.93 3.14 8.61
C VAL A 46 12.69 2.38 9.92
N ILE A 47 13.65 1.54 10.34
CA ILE A 47 13.56 0.81 11.62
C ILE A 47 13.46 1.80 12.79
N SER A 48 14.29 2.84 12.79
CA SER A 48 14.28 3.85 13.85
C SER A 48 12.93 4.56 13.93
N GLU A 49 12.27 4.79 12.79
CA GLU A 49 10.94 5.39 12.73
C GLU A 49 9.86 4.46 13.28
N LEU A 50 9.90 3.18 12.92
CA LEU A 50 8.97 2.17 13.44
C LEU A 50 9.15 1.90 14.94
N GLU A 51 10.38 1.94 15.45
CA GLU A 51 10.67 1.76 16.88
C GLU A 51 10.35 3.00 17.73
N MET A 52 9.97 4.12 17.11
CA MET A 52 9.57 5.32 17.86
C MET A 52 8.30 5.03 18.66
N LYS A 53 8.46 5.02 19.99
CA LYS A 53 7.33 4.87 20.89
C LYS A 53 6.35 6.04 20.73
N PRO A 54 5.03 5.78 20.79
CA PRO A 54 4.03 6.84 20.78
C PRO A 54 4.31 7.85 21.88
N LYS A 55 4.31 9.14 21.54
CA LYS A 55 4.68 10.23 22.46
C LYS A 55 3.48 10.65 23.30
N THR A 56 2.28 10.48 22.76
CA THR A 56 1.02 10.81 23.42
C THR A 56 0.14 9.58 23.64
N LEU A 57 -0.85 9.70 24.54
CA LEU A 57 -1.87 8.68 24.72
C LEU A 57 -2.74 8.51 23.47
N THR A 58 -2.97 9.60 22.72
CA THR A 58 -3.72 9.56 21.45
C THR A 58 -2.98 8.73 20.42
N ASP A 59 -1.67 8.97 20.22
CA ASP A 59 -0.86 8.19 19.28
C ASP A 59 -0.92 6.69 19.62
N ARG A 60 -0.89 6.36 20.91
CA ARG A 60 -1.00 4.96 21.37
C ARG A 60 -2.40 4.40 21.16
N PHE A 61 -3.43 5.20 21.34
CA PHE A 61 -4.81 4.81 21.08
C PHE A 61 -5.02 4.52 19.60
N ASP A 62 -4.54 5.41 18.72
CA ASP A 62 -4.66 5.27 17.27
C ASP A 62 -4.00 3.98 16.78
N LEU A 63 -2.78 3.67 17.27
CA LEU A 63 -2.10 2.40 16.95
C LEU A 63 -2.93 1.15 17.31
N PHE A 64 -3.57 1.13 18.48
CA PHE A 64 -4.43 0.00 18.84
C PHE A 64 -5.75 0.01 18.07
N TRP A 65 -6.27 1.18 17.76
CA TRP A 65 -7.53 1.33 17.06
C TRP A 65 -7.41 0.87 15.61
N ASP A 66 -6.30 1.17 14.94
CA ASP A 66 -6.00 0.71 13.58
C ASP A 66 -6.01 -0.83 13.47
N GLU A 67 -5.45 -1.53 14.47
CA GLU A 67 -5.49 -3.00 14.56
C GLU A 67 -6.91 -3.56 14.73
N ILE A 68 -7.74 -2.85 15.50
CA ILE A 68 -9.13 -3.22 15.76
C ILE A 68 -10.00 -2.96 14.52
N GLU A 69 -9.86 -1.79 13.89
CA GLU A 69 -10.63 -1.39 12.72
C GLU A 69 -10.28 -2.25 11.50
N SER A 70 -9.00 -2.54 11.30
CA SER A 70 -8.52 -3.44 10.24
C SER A 70 -8.85 -4.91 10.49
N ARG A 71 -9.29 -5.26 11.71
CA ARG A 71 -9.59 -6.62 12.18
C ARG A 71 -8.39 -7.58 12.13
N GLN A 72 -7.18 -7.04 12.17
CA GLN A 72 -5.95 -7.85 12.20
C GLN A 72 -5.60 -8.25 13.62
N TYR A 73 -5.80 -7.34 14.59
CA TYR A 73 -5.50 -7.58 16.01
C TYR A 73 -4.05 -8.03 16.26
N ASP A 74 -3.10 -7.65 15.40
CA ASP A 74 -1.68 -7.88 15.63
C ASP A 74 -1.07 -6.68 16.36
N PHE A 75 -1.27 -6.64 17.67
CA PHE A 75 -0.71 -5.58 18.50
C PHE A 75 0.83 -5.63 18.62
N ALA A 76 1.48 -6.66 18.05
CA ALA A 76 2.92 -6.79 17.97
C ALA A 76 3.44 -6.60 16.53
N ASP A 77 2.61 -6.12 15.60
CA ASP A 77 2.95 -5.99 14.18
C ASP A 77 4.23 -5.16 13.98
N GLN A 78 4.37 -4.03 14.68
CA GLN A 78 5.60 -3.22 14.63
C GLN A 78 6.86 -4.01 14.98
N GLU A 79 6.82 -4.86 16.03
CA GLU A 79 7.99 -5.68 16.41
C GLU A 79 8.28 -6.76 15.37
N ASN A 80 7.24 -7.29 14.72
CA ASN A 80 7.37 -8.29 13.66
C ASN A 80 7.90 -7.66 12.37
N GLU A 81 7.40 -6.47 12.00
CA GLU A 81 7.85 -5.71 10.84
C GLU A 81 9.33 -5.33 10.97
N VAL A 82 9.78 -4.87 12.15
CA VAL A 82 11.20 -4.59 12.41
C VAL A 82 12.07 -5.83 12.21
N LYS A 83 11.65 -7.01 12.71
CA LYS A 83 12.39 -8.28 12.50
C LYS A 83 12.51 -8.62 11.01
N VAL A 84 11.46 -8.38 10.23
CA VAL A 84 11.46 -8.60 8.79
C VAL A 84 12.41 -7.61 8.12
N LEU A 85 12.33 -6.32 8.42
CA LEU A 85 13.17 -5.27 7.84
C LEU A 85 14.66 -5.51 8.06
N ILE A 86 15.06 -6.02 9.22
CA ILE A 86 16.46 -6.39 9.52
C ILE A 86 16.98 -7.48 8.55
N SER A 87 16.10 -8.37 8.08
CA SER A 87 16.47 -9.48 7.20
C SER A 87 16.48 -9.12 5.70
N ILE A 88 15.91 -7.98 5.33
CA ILE A 88 15.75 -7.57 3.92
C ILE A 88 17.10 -7.24 3.29
N LYS A 89 17.30 -7.73 2.07
CA LYS A 89 18.46 -7.38 1.24
C LYS A 89 18.05 -6.48 0.09
N LYS A 90 19.01 -5.68 -0.40
CA LYS A 90 18.82 -4.83 -1.59
C LYS A 90 18.26 -5.60 -2.80
N LYS A 91 18.69 -6.86 -2.97
CA LYS A 91 18.21 -7.73 -4.05
C LYS A 91 16.72 -8.05 -3.93
N ASP A 92 16.20 -8.18 -2.71
CA ASP A 92 14.79 -8.48 -2.46
C ASP A 92 13.92 -7.26 -2.79
N VAL A 93 14.40 -6.06 -2.46
CA VAL A 93 13.76 -4.78 -2.82
C VAL A 93 13.70 -4.61 -4.34
N LEU A 94 14.81 -4.84 -5.05
CA LEU A 94 14.85 -4.78 -6.51
C LEU A 94 13.92 -5.81 -7.15
N ALA A 95 13.91 -7.05 -6.65
CA ALA A 95 13.02 -8.10 -7.13
C ALA A 95 11.54 -7.73 -6.91
N PHE A 96 11.20 -7.12 -5.77
CA PHE A 96 9.86 -6.59 -5.52
C PHE A 96 9.50 -5.47 -6.51
N TYR A 97 10.42 -4.53 -6.73
CA TYR A 97 10.25 -3.41 -7.64
C TYR A 97 10.00 -3.88 -9.09
N ASP A 98 10.83 -4.79 -9.58
CA ASP A 98 10.75 -5.35 -10.93
C ASP A 98 9.49 -6.21 -11.13
N ARG A 99 8.97 -6.82 -10.06
CA ARG A 99 7.74 -7.63 -10.10
C ARG A 99 6.46 -6.81 -10.05
N LYS A 100 6.44 -5.69 -9.31
CA LYS A 100 5.21 -4.97 -8.94
C LYS A 100 5.12 -3.51 -9.42
N ILE A 101 6.24 -2.80 -9.55
CA ILE A 101 6.25 -1.34 -9.72
C ILE A 101 6.70 -0.94 -11.13
N ARG A 102 7.77 -1.57 -11.64
CA ARG A 102 8.39 -1.24 -12.93
C ARG A 102 7.35 -1.18 -14.06
N LYS A 103 7.60 -0.36 -15.08
CA LYS A 103 6.65 -0.13 -16.17
C LYS A 103 6.08 -1.40 -16.81
N ASP A 104 6.97 -2.35 -17.09
CA ASP A 104 6.67 -3.64 -17.72
C ASP A 104 6.59 -4.80 -16.72
N ALA A 105 6.33 -4.49 -15.44
CA ALA A 105 6.25 -5.50 -14.40
C ALA A 105 5.03 -6.42 -14.59
N PRO A 106 5.18 -7.75 -14.41
CA PRO A 106 4.13 -8.73 -14.70
C PRO A 106 2.92 -8.62 -13.78
N GLU A 107 3.13 -8.19 -12.53
CA GLU A 107 2.07 -8.09 -11.52
C GLU A 107 1.72 -6.62 -11.19
N ARG A 108 2.03 -5.69 -12.11
CA ARG A 108 1.75 -4.27 -11.93
C ARG A 108 0.25 -4.01 -11.89
N ARG A 109 -0.22 -3.33 -10.84
CA ARG A 109 -1.58 -2.81 -10.73
C ARG A 109 -1.48 -1.29 -10.57
N LYS A 110 -1.97 -0.54 -11.56
CA LYS A 110 -1.92 0.93 -11.60
C LYS A 110 -3.35 1.46 -11.66
N LEU A 111 -3.67 2.36 -10.74
CA LEU A 111 -4.88 3.18 -10.76
C LEU A 111 -4.43 4.64 -10.89
N ALA A 112 -4.95 5.34 -11.89
CA ALA A 112 -4.71 6.77 -12.07
C ALA A 112 -6.04 7.51 -11.98
N ILE A 113 -6.12 8.45 -11.04
CA ILE A 113 -7.28 9.33 -10.87
C ILE A 113 -6.88 10.69 -11.43
N LEU A 114 -7.57 11.11 -12.48
CA LEU A 114 -7.24 12.32 -13.23
C LEU A 114 -8.29 13.39 -12.92
N VAL A 115 -7.84 14.53 -12.39
CA VAL A 115 -8.71 15.65 -12.03
C VAL A 115 -8.42 16.82 -12.96
N HIS A 116 -9.38 17.17 -13.79
CA HIS A 116 -9.27 18.25 -14.76
C HIS A 116 -9.74 19.59 -14.18
N PRO A 117 -9.06 20.72 -14.47
CA PRO A 117 -9.50 22.03 -14.06
C PRO A 117 -10.79 22.45 -14.78
N LYS A 118 -11.60 23.28 -14.12
CA LYS A 118 -12.94 23.69 -14.57
C LYS A 118 -12.99 24.37 -15.96
N ASN A 119 -11.88 24.93 -16.42
CA ASN A 119 -11.78 25.68 -17.68
C ASN A 119 -11.20 24.86 -18.84
N GLU A 120 -10.94 23.56 -18.65
CA GLU A 120 -10.43 22.71 -19.71
C GLU A 120 -11.58 22.22 -20.61
N ASP A 121 -11.41 22.35 -21.93
CA ASP A 121 -12.43 21.93 -22.90
C ASP A 121 -12.61 20.41 -22.85
N GLN A 122 -13.82 19.93 -22.57
CA GLN A 122 -14.15 18.50 -22.56
C GLN A 122 -13.78 17.80 -23.87
N GLU A 123 -13.87 18.50 -25.00
CA GLU A 123 -13.50 17.98 -26.32
C GLU A 123 -12.01 17.61 -26.41
N LYS A 124 -11.12 18.39 -25.78
CA LYS A 124 -9.68 18.09 -25.73
C LYS A 124 -9.39 16.85 -24.89
N ILE A 125 -10.15 16.66 -23.82
CA ILE A 125 -10.04 15.47 -22.97
C ILE A 125 -10.49 14.23 -23.76
N GLU A 126 -11.60 14.32 -24.49
CA GLU A 126 -12.09 13.23 -25.35
C GLU A 126 -11.15 12.90 -26.52
N GLU A 127 -10.46 13.89 -27.09
CA GLU A 127 -9.43 13.67 -28.11
C GLU A 127 -8.20 12.95 -27.53
N ILE A 128 -7.75 13.34 -26.33
CA ILE A 128 -6.66 12.67 -25.61
C ILE A 128 -7.04 11.21 -25.31
N ILE A 129 -8.29 10.98 -24.89
CA ILE A 129 -8.83 9.63 -24.65
C ILE A 129 -8.79 8.78 -25.92
N LYS A 130 -9.28 9.29 -27.06
CA LYS A 130 -9.26 8.59 -28.34
C LYS A 130 -7.85 8.26 -28.79
N LYS A 131 -6.93 9.23 -28.67
CA LYS A 131 -5.53 9.05 -29.04
C LYS A 131 -4.84 7.99 -28.17
N ASN A 132 -5.14 7.96 -26.87
CA ASN A 132 -4.60 6.95 -25.96
C ASN A 132 -5.14 5.53 -26.24
N ALA A 133 -6.41 5.41 -26.65
CA ALA A 133 -7.01 4.15 -27.10
C ALA A 133 -6.39 3.64 -28.41
N GLU A 134 -6.14 4.53 -29.38
CA GLU A 134 -5.51 4.20 -30.67
C GLU A 134 -4.04 3.80 -30.54
N MET A 135 -3.31 4.36 -29.55
CA MET A 135 -1.92 3.98 -29.25
C MET A 135 -1.78 2.61 -28.58
N GLY A 136 -2.86 1.85 -28.39
CA GLY A 136 -2.81 0.48 -27.86
C GLY A 136 -2.40 0.40 -26.38
N ARG A 137 -2.53 1.50 -25.62
CA ARG A 137 -2.37 1.45 -24.16
C ARG A 137 -3.48 0.56 -23.60
N LYS A 138 -3.12 -0.47 -22.83
CA LYS A 138 -4.05 -1.40 -22.14
C LYS A 138 -4.88 -0.73 -21.03
N GLU A 139 -4.81 0.59 -20.90
CA GLU A 139 -5.45 1.36 -19.86
C GLU A 139 -6.93 1.49 -20.22
N LYS A 140 -7.78 0.74 -19.53
CA LYS A 140 -9.23 0.81 -19.71
C LYS A 140 -9.75 2.00 -18.93
N GLU A 141 -10.31 2.98 -19.63
CA GLU A 141 -10.99 4.09 -19.01
C GLU A 141 -12.26 3.62 -18.30
N ILE A 142 -12.51 4.18 -17.12
CA ILE A 142 -13.64 3.85 -16.28
C ILE A 142 -14.52 5.10 -16.20
N LYS A 143 -15.75 4.99 -16.69
CA LYS A 143 -16.70 6.11 -16.71
C LYS A 143 -17.48 6.22 -15.40
N ASP A 144 -17.69 5.09 -14.74
CA ASP A 144 -18.41 4.99 -13.48
C ASP A 144 -17.62 4.19 -12.44
N VAL A 145 -17.64 4.65 -11.19
CA VAL A 145 -17.02 3.95 -10.06
C VAL A 145 -17.63 2.58 -9.86
N ASP A 146 -18.91 2.39 -10.20
CA ASP A 146 -19.55 1.08 -10.10
C ASP A 146 -19.04 0.08 -11.15
N GLU A 147 -18.61 0.55 -12.31
CA GLU A 147 -17.93 -0.29 -13.30
C GLU A 147 -16.58 -0.80 -12.75
N LEU A 148 -15.83 0.05 -12.01
CA LEU A 148 -14.57 -0.38 -11.36
C LEU A 148 -14.80 -1.55 -10.40
N ARG A 149 -15.89 -1.52 -9.63
CA ARG A 149 -16.24 -2.60 -8.68
C ARG A 149 -16.56 -3.92 -9.36
N GLN A 150 -17.07 -3.87 -10.60
CA GLN A 150 -17.39 -5.08 -11.38
C GLN A 150 -16.16 -5.67 -12.08
N PHE A 151 -15.16 -4.84 -12.41
CA PHE A 151 -14.03 -5.27 -13.22
C PHE A 151 -12.97 -6.06 -12.48
N LEU A 152 -12.91 -5.98 -11.15
CA LEU A 152 -11.83 -6.60 -10.38
C LEU A 152 -12.36 -7.52 -9.29
N PRO A 153 -11.73 -8.69 -9.09
CA PRO A 153 -12.03 -9.50 -7.93
C PRO A 153 -11.65 -8.74 -6.67
N PHE A 154 -12.50 -8.82 -5.65
CA PHE A 154 -12.18 -8.30 -4.33
C PHE A 154 -11.03 -9.11 -3.72
N TYR A 155 -10.14 -8.42 -3.01
CA TYR A 155 -9.20 -9.10 -2.13
C TYR A 155 -9.97 -9.77 -0.99
N GLY A 156 -9.44 -10.87 -0.48
CA GLY A 156 -9.94 -11.47 0.74
C GLY A 156 -9.74 -10.54 1.94
N PHE A 157 -10.47 -10.80 3.02
CA PHE A 157 -10.25 -10.10 4.28
C PHE A 157 -8.93 -10.56 4.91
N PRO A 158 -8.21 -9.67 5.63
CA PRO A 158 -7.09 -10.05 6.47
C PRO A 158 -7.50 -11.13 7.47
N ILE A 159 -6.58 -12.04 7.78
CA ILE A 159 -6.79 -13.08 8.79
C ILE A 159 -6.39 -12.50 10.15
N PRO A 160 -7.26 -12.55 11.17
CA PRO A 160 -6.92 -12.10 12.51
C PRO A 160 -5.71 -12.86 13.09
N ALA A 161 -4.79 -12.16 13.73
CA ALA A 161 -3.66 -12.74 14.46
C ALA A 161 -4.10 -13.49 15.73
N ILE A 162 -5.25 -13.09 16.28
CA ILE A 162 -5.87 -13.70 17.46
C ILE A 162 -7.08 -14.53 17.03
N ASP A 163 -7.24 -15.73 17.60
CA ASP A 163 -8.43 -16.55 17.40
C ASP A 163 -9.64 -15.92 18.09
N LEU A 164 -10.50 -15.27 17.29
CA LEU A 164 -11.70 -14.63 17.78
C LEU A 164 -12.86 -15.62 17.79
N LYS A 165 -13.55 -15.70 18.93
CA LYS A 165 -14.81 -16.42 19.03
C LYS A 165 -15.84 -15.82 18.05
N PRO A 166 -16.77 -16.64 17.52
CA PRO A 166 -17.85 -16.15 16.67
C PRO A 166 -18.66 -15.03 17.32
N ILE A 167 -19.11 -14.08 16.50
CA ILE A 167 -19.97 -12.96 16.91
C ILE A 167 -21.22 -13.51 17.59
N GLY A 168 -21.46 -13.09 18.85
CA GLY A 168 -22.63 -13.50 19.64
C GLY A 168 -22.33 -14.38 20.86
N ILE A 169 -21.07 -14.78 21.07
CA ILE A 169 -20.60 -15.41 22.31
C ILE A 169 -19.96 -14.31 23.17
N ASP A 170 -20.27 -14.29 24.47
CA ASP A 170 -19.71 -13.29 25.40
C ASP A 170 -18.16 -13.36 25.39
N PRO A 171 -17.47 -12.27 25.03
CA PRO A 171 -16.00 -12.21 25.05
C PRO A 171 -15.41 -12.49 26.44
N LEU A 172 -16.19 -12.29 27.51
CA LEU A 172 -15.77 -12.42 28.92
C LEU A 172 -16.18 -13.74 29.56
N GLU A 173 -16.75 -14.69 28.82
CA GLU A 173 -16.88 -16.08 29.29
C GLU A 173 -15.48 -16.74 29.35
N HIS A 174 -14.72 -16.36 30.40
CA HIS A 174 -13.65 -17.16 30.94
C HIS A 174 -14.29 -18.35 31.66
N LYS A 175 -14.14 -19.57 31.10
CA LYS A 175 -14.21 -20.74 31.95
C LYS A 175 -13.00 -20.68 32.87
N GLU A 176 -13.22 -20.42 34.16
CA GLU A 176 -12.19 -20.68 35.16
C GLU A 176 -11.70 -22.13 34.98
N PRO A 177 -10.37 -22.37 34.99
CA PRO A 177 -9.87 -23.73 34.92
C PRO A 177 -10.45 -24.49 36.12
N SER A 178 -11.16 -25.59 35.83
CA SER A 178 -11.69 -26.49 36.85
C SER A 178 -10.53 -26.96 37.73
N ILE A 179 -10.47 -26.45 38.95
CA ILE A 179 -9.59 -26.96 39.99
C ILE A 179 -10.10 -28.38 40.28
N PRO A 180 -9.32 -29.46 40.04
CA PRO A 180 -9.76 -30.79 40.41
C PRO A 180 -9.92 -30.84 41.94
N GLU A 181 -11.08 -31.29 42.40
CA GLU A 181 -11.34 -31.53 43.82
C GLU A 181 -10.33 -32.54 44.36
N PRO A 182 -9.74 -32.30 45.55
CA PRO A 182 -8.82 -33.25 46.15
C PRO A 182 -9.58 -34.49 46.63
N GLU A 183 -9.14 -35.68 46.19
CA GLU A 183 -9.48 -36.97 46.80
C GLU A 183 -8.86 -37.13 48.19
#